data_AF-A0A949YNI0-F1
#
_entry.id   AF-A0A949YNI0-F1
#
_cell.length_a   1.000
_cell.length_b   1.000
_cell.length_c   1.000
_cell.angle_alpha   90.00
_cell.angle_beta   90.00
_cell.angle_gamma   90.00
#
_symmetry.space_group_name_H-M   'P 1'
#
loop_
_entity.id
_entity.type
_entity.pdbx_description
1 polymer ?
#
loop_
_entity_poly.entity_id
_entity_poly.type
_entity_poly.pdbx_seq_one_letter_code
_entity_poly.pdbx_strand_id
1 'polypeptide(L)'
;MLAYYLEWHMRQALAPLLFDDDDPAAAEAARRSVVAPAQRAPCAQRKAFTKLTADDTPVHSFQTLMSDLATLARNRILPTPKTRCPLTSSPLPLRCSNAPSICSASTTECSQ
;
A
#
# COMPACT_ATOMS: atom_id res chain seq x y z
N MET A 1 -13.06 -20.04 -6.92
CA MET A 1 -13.42 -20.00 -5.49
C MET A 1 -12.27 -19.55 -4.56
N LEU A 2 -10.99 -19.84 -4.83
CA LEU A 2 -9.86 -19.43 -3.95
C LEU A 2 -9.48 -17.94 -4.03
N ALA A 3 -9.56 -17.34 -5.22
CA ALA A 3 -9.14 -15.94 -5.42
C ALA A 3 -9.85 -14.96 -4.50
N TYR A 4 -11.15 -15.16 -4.25
CA TYR A 4 -11.93 -14.33 -3.34
C TYR A 4 -11.44 -14.40 -1.89
N TYR A 5 -11.06 -15.59 -1.43
CA TYR A 5 -10.52 -15.77 -0.08
C TYR A 5 -9.18 -15.05 0.08
N LEU A 6 -8.31 -15.16 -0.94
CA LEU A 6 -7.02 -14.46 -0.96
C LEU A 6 -7.22 -12.95 -0.98
N GLU A 7 -8.12 -12.43 -1.82
CA GLU A 7 -8.41 -11.01 -1.89
C GLU A 7 -8.89 -10.47 -0.53
N TRP A 8 -9.85 -11.15 0.10
CA TRP A 8 -10.34 -10.76 1.42
C TRP A 8 -9.21 -10.70 2.45
N HIS A 9 -8.35 -11.72 2.47
CA HIS A 9 -7.23 -11.78 3.41
C HIS A 9 -6.17 -10.70 3.15
N MET A 10 -5.87 -10.44 1.86
CA MET A 10 -4.94 -9.38 1.46
C MET A 10 -5.48 -8.00 1.82
N ARG A 11 -6.78 -7.74 1.63
CA ARG A 11 -7.40 -6.46 2.00
C ARG A 11 -7.33 -6.19 3.50
N GLN A 12 -7.45 -7.22 4.33
CA GLN A 12 -7.24 -7.06 5.78
C GLN A 12 -5.78 -6.74 6.12
N ALA A 13 -4.82 -7.47 5.53
CA ALA A 13 -3.40 -7.25 5.80
C ALA A 13 -2.89 -5.90 5.28
N LEU A 14 -3.45 -5.41 4.18
CA LEU A 14 -3.07 -4.16 3.50
C LEU A 14 -4.00 -2.99 3.84
N ALA A 15 -4.94 -3.15 4.78
CA ALA A 15 -5.91 -2.12 5.17
C ALA A 15 -5.29 -0.74 5.44
N PRO A 16 -4.08 -0.61 6.06
CA PRO A 16 -3.47 0.69 6.27
C PRO A 16 -3.20 1.50 5.00
N LEU A 17 -2.92 0.81 3.88
CA LEU A 17 -2.59 1.39 2.56
C LEU A 17 -3.82 1.54 1.64
N LEU A 18 -4.95 0.96 2.03
CA LEU A 18 -6.19 0.95 1.26
C LEU A 18 -7.18 1.99 1.82
N PHE A 19 -8.24 2.26 1.07
CA PHE A 19 -9.40 3.00 1.56
C PHE A 19 -10.30 2.19 2.53
N ASP A 20 -9.86 0.99 2.91
CA ASP A 20 -10.54 0.12 3.85
C ASP A 20 -10.30 0.58 5.30
N ASP A 21 -11.21 0.25 6.21
CA ASP A 21 -11.11 0.63 7.61
C ASP A 21 -10.09 -0.25 8.34
N ASP A 22 -9.05 0.37 8.89
CA ASP A 22 -7.97 -0.28 9.62
C ASP A 22 -8.21 -0.35 11.13
N ASP A 23 -9.26 0.32 11.66
CA ASP A 23 -9.61 0.29 13.09
C ASP A 23 -11.09 -0.11 13.30
N PRO A 24 -11.41 -1.41 13.21
CA PRO A 24 -12.77 -1.90 13.42
C PRO A 24 -13.27 -1.66 14.86
N ALA A 25 -12.38 -1.52 15.85
CA ALA A 25 -12.77 -1.27 17.23
C ALA A 25 -13.25 0.17 17.43
N ALA A 26 -12.55 1.16 16.85
CA ALA A 26 -13.02 2.54 16.84
C ALA A 26 -14.32 2.71 16.03
N ALA A 27 -14.44 1.98 14.91
CA ALA A 27 -15.67 1.95 14.13
C ALA A 27 -16.86 1.40 14.93
N GLU A 28 -16.66 0.32 15.72
CA GLU A 28 -17.70 -0.27 16.55
C GLU A 28 -18.04 0.62 17.76
N ALA A 29 -17.04 1.25 18.40
CA ALA A 29 -17.26 2.20 19.50
C ALA A 29 -18.07 3.44 19.05
N ALA A 30 -17.95 3.83 17.78
CA ALA A 30 -18.75 4.90 17.19
C ALA A 30 -20.21 4.49 16.92
N ARG A 31 -20.52 3.19 16.88
CA ARG A 31 -21.89 2.70 16.67
C ARG A 31 -22.66 2.74 17.99
N ARG A 32 -23.90 3.22 17.91
CA ARG A 32 -24.82 3.30 19.06
C ARG A 32 -25.54 1.98 19.36
N SER A 33 -25.61 1.07 18.39
CA SER A 33 -26.30 -0.21 18.50
C SER A 33 -25.79 -1.16 17.41
N VAL A 34 -25.85 -2.47 17.65
CA VAL A 34 -25.47 -3.52 16.68
C VAL A 34 -26.29 -3.45 15.39
N VAL A 35 -27.54 -3.01 15.46
CA VAL A 35 -28.42 -2.86 14.28
C VAL A 35 -28.35 -1.47 13.65
N ALA A 36 -27.60 -0.54 14.24
CA ALA A 36 -27.38 0.77 13.67
C ALA A 36 -26.46 0.65 12.43
N PRO A 37 -26.59 1.57 11.45
CA PRO A 37 -25.73 1.54 10.27
C PRO A 37 -24.24 1.63 10.63
N ALA A 38 -23.43 0.94 9.85
CA ALA A 38 -22.00 0.88 10.01
C ALA A 38 -21.35 2.27 9.97
N GLN A 39 -20.70 2.67 11.07
CA GLN A 39 -19.90 3.89 11.11
C GLN A 39 -18.46 3.59 10.68
N ARG A 40 -17.82 4.56 10.00
CA ARG A 40 -16.40 4.53 9.67
C ARG A 40 -15.58 5.08 10.83
N ALA A 41 -14.46 4.46 11.13
CA ALA A 41 -13.52 4.98 12.12
C ALA A 41 -13.02 6.40 11.73
N PRO A 42 -12.65 7.23 12.71
CA PRO A 42 -12.14 8.58 12.44
C PRO A 42 -10.86 8.57 11.60
N CYS A 43 -10.01 7.55 11.75
CA CYS A 43 -8.83 7.35 10.92
C CYS A 43 -9.19 7.11 9.45
N ALA A 44 -10.18 6.24 9.18
CA ALA A 44 -10.67 5.97 7.83
C ALA A 44 -11.33 7.20 7.19
N GLN A 45 -12.04 8.01 7.97
CA GLN A 45 -12.59 9.30 7.50
C GLN A 45 -11.48 10.28 7.12
N ARG A 46 -10.43 10.39 7.95
CA ARG A 46 -9.26 11.23 7.66
C ARG A 46 -8.59 10.79 6.36
N LYS A 47 -8.29 9.50 6.19
CA LYS A 47 -7.69 8.93 4.96
C LYS A 47 -8.56 9.18 3.73
N ALA A 48 -9.88 9.05 3.84
CA ALA A 48 -10.79 9.31 2.74
C ALA A 48 -10.77 10.79 2.32
N PHE A 49 -10.63 11.71 3.28
CA PHE A 49 -10.57 13.15 3.01
C PHE A 49 -9.21 13.59 2.47
N THR A 50 -8.12 13.18 3.12
CA THR A 50 -6.76 13.57 2.73
C THR A 50 -6.26 12.82 1.52
N LYS A 51 -6.80 11.62 1.25
CA LYS A 51 -6.27 10.63 0.29
C LYS A 51 -4.81 10.27 0.57
N LEU A 52 -4.38 10.49 1.81
CA LEU A 52 -3.03 10.21 2.29
C LEU A 52 -3.11 9.28 3.50
N THR A 53 -2.19 8.33 3.54
CA THR A 53 -1.93 7.45 4.67
C THR A 53 -1.25 8.24 5.80
N ALA A 54 -1.11 7.64 6.98
CA ALA A 54 -0.40 8.24 8.12
C ALA A 54 1.08 8.56 7.80
N ASP A 55 1.69 7.84 6.86
CA ASP A 55 3.07 8.03 6.42
C ASP A 55 3.21 9.01 5.23
N ASP A 56 2.21 9.88 5.01
CA ASP A 56 2.14 10.86 3.91
C ASP A 56 2.23 10.25 2.49
N THR A 57 1.96 8.95 2.36
CA THR A 57 1.87 8.26 1.06
C THR A 57 0.44 8.29 0.51
N PRO A 58 0.23 8.33 -0.82
CA PRO A 58 -1.10 8.28 -1.40
C PRO A 58 -1.82 6.97 -1.05
N VAL A 59 -3.10 7.07 -0.73
CA VAL A 59 -3.95 5.87 -0.49
C VAL A 59 -4.30 5.22 -1.83
N HIS A 60 -4.25 3.89 -1.88
CA HIS A 60 -4.48 3.12 -3.11
C HIS A 60 -5.86 2.43 -3.11
N SER A 61 -6.42 2.19 -4.31
CA SER A 61 -7.40 1.12 -4.46
C SER A 61 -6.67 -0.22 -4.49
N PHE A 62 -7.38 -1.32 -4.21
CA PHE A 62 -6.77 -2.65 -4.25
C PHE A 62 -6.16 -2.96 -5.63
N GLN A 63 -6.85 -2.59 -6.72
CA GLN A 63 -6.33 -2.82 -8.07
C GLN A 63 -5.06 -2.00 -8.36
N THR A 64 -5.02 -0.72 -7.96
CA THR A 64 -3.84 0.11 -8.18
C THR A 64 -2.66 -0.38 -7.35
N LEU A 65 -2.90 -0.77 -6.10
CA LEU A 65 -1.86 -1.34 -5.22
C LEU A 65 -1.29 -2.62 -5.84
N MET A 66 -2.14 -3.52 -6.33
CA MET A 66 -1.68 -4.74 -6.99
C MET A 66 -0.91 -4.44 -8.28
N SER A 67 -1.30 -3.42 -9.04
CA SER A 67 -0.55 -2.97 -10.22
C SER A 67 0.86 -2.49 -9.84
N ASP A 68 0.99 -1.75 -8.75
CA ASP A 68 2.28 -1.24 -8.28
C ASP A 68 3.17 -2.35 -7.76
N LEU A 69 2.61 -3.22 -6.92
CA LEU A 69 3.31 -4.38 -6.39
C LEU A 69 3.73 -5.34 -7.50
N ALA A 70 2.97 -5.44 -8.59
CA ALA A 70 3.35 -6.23 -9.77
C ALA A 70 4.60 -5.69 -10.48
N THR A 71 4.97 -4.41 -10.28
CA THR A 71 6.22 -3.84 -10.81
C THR A 71 7.44 -4.08 -9.91
N LEU A 72 7.22 -4.52 -8.66
CA LEU A 72 8.29 -4.87 -7.75
C LEU A 72 8.84 -6.27 -8.06
N ALA A 73 10.08 -6.30 -8.54
CA ALA A 73 10.81 -7.52 -8.81
C ALA A 73 12.12 -7.51 -8.00
N ARG A 74 12.34 -8.57 -7.23
CA ARG A 74 13.63 -8.82 -6.58
C ARG A 74 14.50 -9.65 -7.51
N ASN A 75 15.30 -8.98 -8.31
CA ASN A 75 16.24 -9.59 -9.23
C ASN A 75 17.50 -10.04 -8.50
N ARG A 76 17.96 -11.26 -8.78
CA ARG A 76 19.26 -11.74 -8.33
C ARG A 76 20.19 -11.75 -9.52
N ILE A 77 21.19 -10.88 -9.52
CA ILE A 77 22.21 -10.84 -10.56
C ILE A 77 23.51 -11.48 -10.05
N LEU A 78 24.21 -12.17 -10.95
CA LEU A 78 25.55 -12.69 -10.74
C LEU A 78 26.50 -11.96 -11.70
N PRO A 79 26.98 -10.77 -11.32
CA PRO A 79 27.94 -10.03 -12.16
C PRO A 79 29.29 -10.75 -12.28
N THR A 80 29.66 -11.57 -11.29
CA THR A 80 30.83 -12.46 -11.30
C THR A 80 30.47 -13.81 -10.66
N PRO A 81 31.17 -14.92 -10.97
CA PRO A 81 30.78 -16.26 -10.50
C PRO A 81 30.82 -16.45 -8.97
N LYS A 82 31.43 -15.54 -8.22
CA LYS A 82 31.57 -15.62 -6.76
C LYS A 82 30.75 -14.60 -5.98
N THR A 83 30.21 -13.57 -6.64
CA THR A 83 29.50 -12.48 -5.96
C THR A 83 28.04 -12.45 -6.37
N ARG A 84 27.14 -12.55 -5.38
CA ARG A 84 25.69 -12.40 -5.58
C ARG A 84 25.28 -11.03 -5.10
N CYS A 85 24.62 -10.27 -5.97
CA CYS A 85 24.06 -8.96 -5.61
C CYS A 85 22.53 -9.01 -5.81
N PRO A 86 21.73 -8.91 -4.74
CA PRO A 86 20.29 -8.73 -4.88
C PRO A 86 20.00 -7.28 -5.33
N LEU A 87 19.33 -7.13 -6.46
CA LEU A 87 18.81 -5.86 -6.96
C LEU A 87 17.29 -5.88 -6.84
N THR A 88 16.70 -4.85 -6.24
CA THR A 88 15.24 -4.69 -6.22
C THR A 88 14.86 -3.58 -7.19
N SER A 89 13.88 -3.80 -8.08
CA SER A 89 13.34 -2.73 -8.91
C SER A 89 12.54 -1.75 -8.05
N SER A 90 12.76 -0.45 -8.26
CA SER A 90 11.89 0.58 -7.71
C SER A 90 10.56 0.55 -8.47
N PRO A 91 9.40 0.68 -7.78
CA PRO A 91 8.12 0.68 -8.47
C PRO A 91 8.06 1.91 -9.38
N LEU A 92 7.51 1.72 -10.59
CA LEU A 92 7.28 2.86 -11.47
C LEU A 92 6.33 3.83 -10.76
N PRO A 93 6.60 5.15 -10.77
CA PRO A 93 5.69 6.09 -10.15
C PRO A 93 4.33 5.90 -10.81
N LEU A 94 3.32 5.57 -10.00
CA LEU A 94 1.93 5.61 -10.41
C LEU A 94 1.69 6.87 -11.23
N ARG A 95 0.96 6.76 -12.33
CA ARG A 95 0.49 7.93 -13.07
C ARG A 95 -0.33 8.80 -12.11
N CYS A 96 0.32 9.75 -11.46
CA CYS A 96 -0.31 10.79 -10.67
C CYS A 96 -1.13 11.62 -11.63
N SER A 97 -2.45 11.39 -11.67
CA SER A 97 -3.36 12.39 -12.22
C SER A 97 -3.37 13.57 -11.25
N ASN A 98 -2.45 14.51 -11.47
CA ASN A 98 -2.26 15.85 -10.87
C ASN A 98 -0.98 16.07 -10.03
N ALA A 99 -0.03 16.70 -10.73
CA ALA A 99 0.88 17.79 -10.29
C ALA A 99 2.18 17.39 -9.53
N PRO A 100 3.22 18.26 -9.57
CA PRO A 100 4.54 17.91 -10.11
C PRO A 100 5.66 17.86 -9.06
N SER A 101 6.82 17.33 -9.46
CA SER A 101 8.10 17.32 -8.73
C SER A 101 8.09 16.30 -7.55
N ILE A 102 9.03 15.40 -7.35
CA ILE A 102 10.49 15.46 -7.51
C ILE A 102 10.97 14.01 -7.74
N CYS A 103 11.69 13.76 -8.84
CA CYS A 103 12.52 12.57 -8.98
C CYS A 103 13.59 12.58 -7.89
N SER A 104 13.55 11.62 -6.97
CA SER A 104 14.69 11.28 -6.11
C SER A 104 15.06 9.83 -6.38
N ALA A 105 15.97 9.63 -7.32
CA ALA A 105 16.65 8.34 -7.48
C ALA A 105 17.60 8.17 -6.29
N SER A 106 17.16 7.45 -5.26
CA SER A 106 18.05 7.02 -4.19
C SER A 106 18.86 5.82 -4.69
N THR A 107 20.03 6.11 -5.23
CA THR A 107 21.11 5.15 -5.45
C THR A 107 21.51 4.58 -4.09
N THR A 108 21.18 3.32 -3.80
CA THR A 108 21.78 2.65 -2.64
C THR A 108 23.12 2.09 -3.08
N GLU A 109 24.17 2.77 -2.63
CA GLU A 109 25.56 2.33 -2.68
C GLU A 109 25.70 0.90 -2.13
N CYS A 110 26.30 0.03 -2.94
CA CYS A 110 26.84 -1.23 -2.47
C CYS A 110 28.26 -0.92 -1.98
N SER A 111 28.41 -0.63 -0.68
CA SER A 111 29.72 -0.55 -0.04
C SER A 111 30.43 -1.90 -0.13
N GLN A 112 31.73 -1.81 -0.41
CA GLN A 112 32.72 -2.90 -0.49
C GLN A 112 32.79 -3.74 0.78
#